data_AF-A0A7V9N6R0-F1
#
_entry.id   AF-A0A7V9N6R0-F1
#
_cell.length_a   1.000
_cell.length_b   1.000
_cell.length_c   1.000
_cell.angle_alpha   90.00
_cell.angle_beta   90.00
_cell.angle_gamma   90.00
#
_symmetry.space_group_name_H-M   'P 1'
#
loop_
_entity.id
_entity.type
_entity.pdbx_description
1 polymer ?
#
loop_
_entity_poly.entity_id
_entity_poly.type
_entity_poly.pdbx_seq_one_letter_code
_entity_poly.pdbx_strand_id
1 'polypeptide(L)' 'MIETARHAGIPAPTLQVIGAGFGRTGTASMREALVRLGFAPCDHMVENFEHQERFALWDEALRRKSADEP' A
#
# COMPACT_ATOMS: atom_id res chain seq x y z
N MET A 1 -22.57 8.92 -22.39
CA MET A 1 -21.68 9.53 -21.40
C MET A 1 -21.89 8.76 -20.10
N ILE A 2 -21.12 7.70 -19.86
CA ILE A 2 -21.21 6.94 -18.60
C ILE A 2 -20.28 7.65 -17.63
N GLU A 3 -20.87 8.24 -16.60
CA GLU A 3 -20.14 8.86 -15.50
C GLU A 3 -19.63 7.75 -14.59
N THR A 4 -18.34 7.44 -14.69
CA THR A 4 -17.67 6.54 -13.75
C THR A 4 -17.67 7.21 -12.39
N ALA A 5 -18.57 6.76 -11.52
CA ALA A 5 -18.60 7.18 -10.13
C ALA A 5 -17.20 6.98 -9.54
N ARG A 6 -16.57 8.08 -9.12
CA ARG A 6 -15.31 8.02 -8.37
C ARG A 6 -15.61 7.35 -7.04
N HIS A 7 -15.35 6.05 -6.95
CA HIS A 7 -15.37 5.35 -5.67
C HIS A 7 -14.25 5.94 -4.80
N ALA A 8 -14.64 6.81 -3.88
CA ALA A 8 -13.73 7.32 -2.87
C ALA A 8 -13.26 6.13 -2.04
N GLY A 9 -11.95 5.85 -2.06
CA GLY A 9 -11.36 4.76 -1.28
C GLY A 9 -11.67 4.91 0.21
N ILE A 10 -11.60 3.79 0.94
CA ILE A 10 -11.84 3.79 2.39
C ILE A 10 -10.79 4.70 3.06
N PRO A 11 -11.19 5.76 3.79
CA PRO A 11 -10.24 6.63 4.47
C PRO A 11 -9.46 5.83 5.52
N ALA A 12 -8.13 5.88 5.47
CA ALA A 12 -7.27 5.36 6.53
C ALA A 12 -6.92 6.52 7.48
N PRO A 13 -7.62 6.69 8.62
CA PRO A 13 -7.45 7.85 9.49
C PRO A 13 -6.05 7.94 10.14
N THR A 14 -5.25 6.89 10.04
CA THR A 14 -3.91 6.77 10.62
C THR A 14 -2.78 6.76 9.58
N LEU A 15 -3.07 6.65 8.28
CA LEU A 15 -2.03 6.59 7.25
C LEU A 15 -1.58 8.01 6.85
N GLN A 16 -0.35 8.36 7.20
CA GLN A 16 0.17 9.72 7.01
C GLN A 16 1.00 9.91 5.74
N VAL A 17 1.63 8.85 5.22
CA VAL A 17 2.54 8.91 4.07
C VAL A 17 2.28 7.74 3.13
N ILE A 18 2.23 8.00 1.82
CA ILE A 18 2.16 6.97 0.78
C ILE A 18 3.43 7.05 -0.07
N GLY A 19 4.27 6.02 -0.02
CA GLY A 19 5.44 5.88 -0.89
C GLY A 19 5.08 5.31 -2.26
N ALA A 20 4.88 6.16 -3.26
CA ALA A 20 4.51 5.74 -4.62
C ALA A 20 5.70 5.31 -5.51
N GLY A 21 6.91 5.18 -4.94
CA GLY A 21 8.11 4.79 -5.68
C GLY A 21 8.14 3.31 -6.04
N PHE A 22 8.73 2.97 -7.19
CA PHE A 22 8.89 1.59 -7.63
C PHE A 22 9.96 0.84 -6.81
N GLY A 23 9.95 -0.49 -6.91
CA GLY A 23 11.02 -1.31 -6.36
C GLY A 23 12.38 -0.84 -6.84
N ARG A 24 13.38 -0.88 -5.94
CA ARG A 24 14.78 -0.49 -6.20
C ARG A 24 15.04 1.01 -6.37
N THR A 25 14.06 1.89 -6.16
CA THR A 25 14.25 3.35 -6.15
C THR A 25 14.49 3.92 -4.73
N GLY A 26 15.22 3.18 -3.89
CA GLY A 26 15.51 3.61 -2.50
C GLY A 26 14.38 3.36 -1.50
N THR A 27 13.40 2.49 -1.80
CA THR A 27 12.24 2.22 -0.92
C THR A 27 12.64 1.71 0.47
N ALA A 28 13.68 0.89 0.57
CA ALA A 28 14.19 0.38 1.84
C ALA A 28 14.80 1.52 2.69
N SER A 29 15.62 2.39 2.09
CA SER A 29 16.18 3.55 2.79
C SER A 29 15.10 4.54 3.23
N MET A 30 14.08 4.74 2.40
CA MET A 30 12.92 5.57 2.74
C MET A 30 12.13 5.00 3.92
N ARG A 31 11.86 3.69 3.95
CA ARG A 31 11.23 3.00 5.10
C ARG A 31 12.00 3.28 6.40
N GLU A 32 13.31 3.05 6.39
CA GLU A 32 14.16 3.27 7.58
C GLU A 32 14.14 4.74 8.04
N ALA A 33 14.18 5.69 7.10
CA ALA A 33 14.11 7.10 7.42
C ALA A 33 12.77 7.47 8.07
N LEU A 34 11.65 6.99 7.53
CA LEU A 34 10.30 7.24 8.07
C LEU A 34 10.15 6.65 9.48
N VAL A 35 10.65 5.43 9.72
CA VAL A 35 10.68 4.83 11.06
C VAL A 35 11.45 5.70 12.05
N ARG A 36 12.65 6.18 11.67
CA ARG A 36 13.47 7.08 12.52
C ARG A 36 12.81 8.42 12.80
N LEU A 37 12.01 8.92 11.86
CA LEU A 37 11.26 10.18 11.99
C LEU A 37 9.96 10.04 12.80
N GLY A 38 9.64 8.85 13.30
CA GLY A 38 8.46 8.62 14.15
C GLY A 38 7.20 8.18 13.41
N PHE A 39 7.32 7.79 12.13
CA PHE A 39 6.22 7.26 11.32
C PHE A 39 6.13 5.72 11.40
N ALA A 40 6.71 5.10 12.42
CA ALA A 40 6.57 3.66 12.63
C ALA A 40 5.15 3.31 13.13
N PRO A 41 4.59 2.14 12.74
CA PRO A 41 5.14 1.16 11.80
C PRO A 41 5.05 1.64 10.33
N CYS A 42 6.02 1.25 9.50
CA CYS A 42 6.08 1.60 8.08
C CYS A 42 6.10 0.34 7.20
N ASP A 43 5.04 0.14 6.41
CA ASP A 43 4.90 -1.04 5.56
C ASP A 43 5.90 -1.05 4.39
N HIS A 44 6.37 -2.24 4.01
CA HIS A 44 7.31 -2.44 2.90
C HIS A 44 7.28 -3.91 2.43
N MET A 45 7.77 -4.20 1.22
CA MET A 45 7.78 -5.57 0.66
C MET A 45 8.46 -6.61 1.56
N VAL A 46 9.39 -6.20 2.43
CA VAL A 46 10.06 -7.12 3.38
C VAL A 46 9.06 -7.74 4.36
N GLU A 47 8.04 -6.98 4.77
CA GLU A 47 7.01 -7.44 5.69
C GLU A 47 6.18 -8.58 5.10
N ASN A 48 5.99 -8.62 3.76
CA ASN A 48 5.29 -9.72 3.09
C ASN A 48 6.07 -11.05 3.16
N PHE A 49 7.41 -11.00 3.21
CA PHE A 49 8.21 -12.22 3.34
C PHE A 49 8.19 -12.76 4.78
N GLU A 50 8.06 -11.88 5.76
CA GLU A 50 7.87 -12.22 7.18
C GLU A 50 6.43 -12.70 7.47
N HIS A 51 5.45 -12.17 6.72
CA HIS A 51 4.02 -12.46 6.84
C HIS A 51 3.44 -12.92 5.49
N GLN A 52 3.76 -14.15 5.10
CA GLN A 52 3.44 -14.69 3.76
C GLN A 52 1.94 -14.77 3.48
N GLU A 53 1.09 -14.88 4.50
CA GLU A 53 -0.37 -14.83 4.37
C GLU A 53 -0.87 -13.54 3.70
N ARG A 54 -0.08 -12.46 3.76
CA ARG A 54 -0.43 -11.17 3.14
C ARG A 54 -0.45 -11.22 1.62
N PHE A 55 0.25 -12.15 0.98
CA PHE A 55 0.22 -12.29 -0.48
C PHE A 55 -1.20 -12.56 -0.99
N ALA A 56 -1.98 -13.39 -0.30
CA ALA A 56 -3.37 -13.65 -0.66
C ALA A 56 -4.25 -12.40 -0.59
N LEU A 57 -3.98 -11.48 0.36
CA LEU A 57 -4.69 -10.21 0.47
C LEU A 57 -4.36 -9.27 -0.70
N TRP A 58 -3.10 -9.24 -1.14
CA TRP A 58 -2.66 -8.46 -2.30
C TRP A 58 -3.22 -9.00 -3.61
N ASP A 59 -3.25 -10.32 -3.78
CA ASP A 59 -3.87 -10.97 -4.94
C ASP A 59 -5.36 -10.64 -5.03
N GLU A 60 -6.07 -10.70 -3.91
CA GLU A 60 -7.49 -10.32 -3.85
C GLU A 60 -7.71 -8.83 -4.14
N ALA A 61 -6.86 -7.95 -3.60
CA ALA A 61 -6.93 -6.52 -3.90
C ALA A 61 -6.71 -6.23 -5.39
N LEU A 62 -5.78 -6.94 -6.04
CA LEU A 62 -5.54 -6.83 -7.48
C LEU A 62 -6.74 -7.34 -8.31
N ARG A 63 -7.35 -8.45 -7.89
CA ARG A 63 -8.57 -8.99 -8.51
C ARG A 63 -9.70 -7.98 -8.45
N ARG A 64 -9.99 -7.43 -7.26
CA ARG A 64 -11.03 -6.43 -7.03
C ARG A 64 -10.82 -5.18 -7.89
N LYS A 65 -9.60 -4.65 -7.88
CA LYS A 65 -9.23 -3.50 -8.72
C LYS A 65 -9.45 -3.76 -10.22
N SER A 66 -9.12 -4.97 -10.69
CA SER A 66 -9.32 -5.35 -12.10
C SER A 66 -10.79 -5.49 -12.47
N ALA A 67 -11.66 -5.78 -11.49
CA ALA A 67 -13.10 -5.86 -11.63
C ALA A 67 -13.83 -4.52 -11.38
N ASP A 68 -13.09 -3.42 -11.12
CA ASP A 68 -13.64 -2.12 -10.68
C ASP A 68 -14.49 -2.22 -9.40
N GLU A 69 -14.17 -3.20 -8.54
CA GLU A 69 -14.73 -3.35 -7.21
C GLU A 69 -13.97 -2.43 -6.22
N PRO A 70 -14.62 -1.97 -5.13
CA PRO A 70 -13.97 -1.20 -4.07
C PRO A 70 -12.77 -1.90 -3.44
#